data_AF-A0A382HVN6-F1
#
_entry.id   AF-A0A382HVN6-F1
#
_cell.length_a   1.000
_cell.length_b   1.000
_cell.length_c   1.000
_cell.angle_alpha   90.00
_cell.angle_beta   90.00
_cell.angle_gamma   90.00
#
_symmetry.space_group_name_H-M   'P 1'
#
loop_
_entity.id
_entity.type
_entity.pdbx_description
1 polymer ?
#
loop_
_entity_poly.entity_id
_entity_poly.type
_entity_poly.pdbx_seq_one_letter_code
_entity_poly.pdbx_strand_id
1 'polypeptide(L)'
;MGYWIAALSARSTGESGWLLIGVTGMGAMMGVSALWIVVGEVIGVWLSWQYMARKFKRMTDEYGSITIPDFLVSHFKSTTHTIRIVAATALSLFVVIYVSAQIDITGKTFESFLGLDYYTGIAIGFGIVVMYIFSGGFLAVAWSDFFQGSLMFVGLLLLPIVAYFSLSGDVSIIEGLRSIDPWLLDIWGPGGLTLMNFVAVLGLLSIGIGFMGSPQVYVRFIAIKNEAEIEKGKWVALFYTLLTDTSAVAIGILGRYMLTEAGDIP
;
A
#
# COMPACT_ATOMS: atom_id res chain seq x y z
N MET A 1 17.51 -12.16 -3.78
CA MET A 1 16.82 -12.19 -2.47
C MET A 1 15.87 -13.39 -2.40
N GLY A 2 15.61 -13.90 -1.20
CA GLY A 2 14.59 -14.94 -0.97
C GLY A 2 13.17 -14.38 -1.02
N TYR A 3 12.18 -15.26 -1.18
CA TYR A 3 10.78 -14.89 -1.41
C TYR A 3 10.17 -14.05 -0.28
N TRP A 4 10.49 -14.34 0.99
CA TRP A 4 9.99 -13.56 2.13
C TRP A 4 10.41 -12.10 2.07
N ILE A 5 11.72 -11.86 1.93
CA ILE A 5 12.29 -10.51 1.88
C ILE A 5 11.72 -9.76 0.68
N ALA A 6 11.65 -10.41 -0.48
CA ALA A 6 11.14 -9.76 -1.69
C ALA A 6 9.64 -9.43 -1.60
N ALA A 7 8.81 -10.35 -1.10
CA ALA A 7 7.38 -10.13 -0.97
C ALA A 7 7.06 -9.06 0.07
N LEU A 8 7.62 -9.17 1.29
CA LEU A 8 7.40 -8.19 2.35
C LEU A 8 8.01 -6.83 2.01
N SER A 9 9.19 -6.76 1.38
CA SER A 9 9.73 -5.48 0.91
C SER A 9 8.86 -4.86 -0.18
N ALA A 10 8.39 -5.65 -1.15
CA ALA A 10 7.48 -5.15 -2.18
C ALA A 10 6.16 -4.60 -1.59
N ARG A 11 5.62 -5.29 -0.57
CA ARG A 11 4.40 -4.83 0.12
C ARG A 11 4.66 -3.64 1.03
N SER A 12 5.70 -3.65 1.85
CA SER A 12 6.05 -2.50 2.69
C SER A 12 6.35 -1.24 1.87
N THR A 13 6.97 -1.38 0.70
CA THR A 13 7.20 -0.24 -0.21
C THR A 13 5.91 0.20 -0.89
N GLY A 14 5.03 -0.73 -1.30
CA GLY A 14 3.78 -0.39 -1.98
C GLY A 14 2.70 0.16 -1.06
N GLU A 15 2.62 -0.37 0.16
CA GLU A 15 1.51 -0.23 1.12
C GLU A 15 1.91 0.55 2.37
N SER A 16 2.73 1.58 2.23
CA SER A 16 3.21 2.36 3.38
C SER A 16 2.13 3.34 3.88
N GLY A 17 2.31 4.64 3.69
CA GLY A 17 1.35 5.65 4.14
C GLY A 17 -0.04 5.52 3.51
N TRP A 18 -0.12 4.97 2.29
CA TRP A 18 -1.39 4.67 1.62
C TRP A 18 -2.26 3.73 2.45
N LEU A 19 -1.71 2.62 2.90
CA LEU A 19 -2.47 1.64 3.68
C LEU A 19 -2.82 2.16 5.08
N LEU A 20 -1.83 2.70 5.79
CA LEU A 20 -1.99 3.11 7.18
C LEU A 20 -2.94 4.31 7.35
N ILE A 21 -2.83 5.32 6.49
CA ILE A 21 -3.64 6.55 6.59
C ILE A 21 -4.73 6.57 5.53
N GLY A 22 -4.40 6.27 4.27
CA GLY A 22 -5.34 6.34 3.15
C GLY A 22 -6.48 5.33 3.25
N VAL A 23 -6.16 4.03 3.24
CA VAL A 23 -7.16 2.95 3.29
C VAL A 23 -7.92 2.96 4.62
N THR A 24 -7.22 3.19 5.74
CA THR A 24 -7.87 3.39 7.05
C THR A 24 -8.83 4.58 7.03
N GLY A 25 -8.42 5.72 6.49
CA GLY A 25 -9.28 6.90 6.36
C GLY A 25 -10.49 6.63 5.43
N MET A 26 -10.30 5.89 4.34
CA MET A 26 -11.41 5.45 3.49
C MET A 26 -12.36 4.51 4.22
N GLY A 27 -11.86 3.62 5.08
CA GLY A 27 -12.69 2.81 5.98
C GLY A 27 -13.54 3.66 6.93
N ALA A 28 -12.97 4.74 7.48
CA ALA A 28 -13.69 5.66 8.37
C ALA A 28 -14.75 6.49 7.62
N MET A 29 -14.44 6.95 6.41
CA MET A 29 -15.34 7.77 5.59
C MET A 29 -16.45 6.97 4.90
N MET A 30 -16.12 5.79 4.38
CA MET A 30 -16.98 5.05 3.44
C MET A 30 -17.52 3.74 4.02
N GLY A 31 -17.04 3.36 5.21
CA GLY A 31 -17.47 2.14 5.88
C GLY A 31 -17.17 0.87 5.09
N VAL A 32 -18.14 -0.04 5.05
CA VAL A 32 -18.05 -1.34 4.38
C VAL A 32 -17.77 -1.21 2.88
N SER A 33 -18.20 -0.13 2.21
CA SER A 33 -17.91 0.07 0.79
C SER A 33 -16.41 0.23 0.48
N ALA A 34 -15.58 0.63 1.47
CA ALA A 34 -14.12 0.67 1.31
C ALA A 34 -13.50 -0.73 1.10
N LEU A 35 -14.20 -1.82 1.45
CA LEU A 35 -13.72 -3.19 1.20
C LEU A 35 -13.55 -3.50 -0.31
N TRP A 36 -14.19 -2.74 -1.21
CA TRP A 36 -13.93 -2.86 -2.64
C TRP A 36 -12.48 -2.51 -3.02
N ILE A 37 -11.82 -1.66 -2.24
CA ILE A 37 -10.38 -1.38 -2.38
C ILE A 37 -9.60 -2.67 -2.13
N VAL A 38 -9.88 -3.36 -1.03
CA VAL A 38 -9.25 -4.64 -0.66
C VAL A 38 -9.41 -5.67 -1.77
N VAL A 39 -10.63 -5.81 -2.32
CA VAL A 39 -10.90 -6.73 -3.43
C VAL A 39 -10.06 -6.35 -4.65
N GLY A 40 -10.02 -5.05 -4.99
CA GLY A 40 -9.24 -4.53 -6.10
C GLY A 40 -7.74 -4.80 -5.94
N GLU A 41 -7.19 -4.46 -4.78
CA GLU A 41 -5.77 -4.63 -4.45
C GLU A 41 -5.34 -6.09 -4.42
N VAL A 42 -6.14 -6.98 -3.82
CA VAL A 42 -5.87 -8.44 -3.84
C VAL A 42 -5.86 -8.97 -5.27
N ILE A 43 -6.82 -8.56 -6.11
CA ILE A 43 -6.84 -8.96 -7.54
C ILE A 43 -5.63 -8.38 -8.27
N GLY A 44 -5.30 -7.11 -8.06
CA GLY A 44 -4.17 -6.44 -8.71
C GLY A 44 -2.83 -7.06 -8.34
N VAL A 45 -2.62 -7.36 -7.05
CA VAL A 45 -1.44 -8.07 -6.55
C VAL A 45 -1.39 -9.48 -7.12
N TRP A 46 -2.52 -10.20 -7.15
CA TRP A 46 -2.59 -11.54 -7.74
C TRP A 46 -2.19 -11.51 -9.21
N LEU A 47 -2.76 -10.60 -10.00
CA LEU A 47 -2.46 -10.44 -11.42
C LEU A 47 -0.97 -10.09 -11.65
N SER A 48 -0.45 -9.13 -10.88
CA SER A 48 0.95 -8.68 -10.96
C SER A 48 1.92 -9.84 -10.70
N TRP A 49 1.72 -10.59 -9.62
CA TRP A 49 2.60 -11.71 -9.28
C TRP A 49 2.40 -12.93 -10.19
N GLN A 50 1.16 -13.28 -10.53
CA GLN A 50 0.82 -14.46 -11.31
C GLN A 50 1.27 -14.34 -12.77
N TYR A 51 1.04 -13.19 -13.40
CA TYR A 51 1.24 -13.03 -14.84
C TYR A 51 2.46 -12.17 -15.19
N MET A 52 2.80 -11.17 -14.37
CA MET A 52 3.83 -10.20 -14.72
C MET A 52 5.18 -10.55 -14.09
N ALA A 53 5.23 -10.90 -12.80
CA ALA A 53 6.47 -11.06 -12.07
C ALA A 53 7.42 -12.12 -12.68
N ARG A 54 6.93 -13.32 -13.01
CA ARG A 54 7.78 -14.37 -13.61
C ARG A 54 8.36 -13.94 -14.95
N LYS A 55 7.48 -13.46 -15.85
CA LYS A 55 7.88 -13.01 -17.19
C LYS A 55 8.88 -11.86 -17.10
N PHE A 56 8.60 -10.89 -16.23
CA PHE A 56 9.47 -9.74 -16.02
C PHE A 56 10.84 -10.17 -15.50
N LYS A 57 10.89 -11.02 -14.47
CA LYS A 57 12.14 -11.55 -13.91
C LYS A 57 12.98 -12.28 -14.96
N ARG A 58 12.36 -13.21 -15.70
CA ARG A 58 13.05 -13.96 -16.75
C ARG A 58 13.68 -13.02 -17.78
N MET A 59 12.92 -12.04 -18.25
CA MET A 59 13.42 -11.07 -19.24
C MET A 59 14.53 -10.18 -18.67
N THR A 60 14.39 -9.71 -17.42
CA THR A 60 15.43 -8.89 -16.79
C THR A 60 16.72 -9.67 -16.57
N ASP A 61 16.63 -10.97 -16.27
CA ASP A 61 17.81 -11.85 -16.13
C ASP A 61 18.47 -12.12 -17.49
N GLU A 62 17.67 -12.40 -18.52
CA GLU A 62 18.16 -12.58 -19.90
C GLU A 62 18.85 -11.31 -20.44
N TYR A 63 18.34 -10.14 -20.09
CA TYR A 63 18.90 -8.85 -20.52
C TYR A 63 20.04 -8.34 -19.62
N GLY A 64 20.23 -8.91 -18.43
CA GLY A 64 21.13 -8.35 -17.41
C GLY A 64 20.67 -6.99 -16.88
N SER A 65 19.39 -6.67 -16.98
CA SER A 65 18.84 -5.36 -16.60
C SER A 65 18.61 -5.24 -15.10
N ILE A 66 19.19 -4.22 -14.49
CA ILE A 66 19.10 -3.96 -13.04
C ILE A 66 18.15 -2.81 -12.68
N THR A 67 17.62 -2.08 -13.67
CA THR A 67 16.65 -0.99 -13.48
C THR A 67 15.50 -1.05 -14.49
N ILE A 68 14.37 -0.39 -14.20
CA ILE A 68 13.22 -0.32 -15.11
C ILE A 68 13.56 0.40 -16.44
N PRO A 69 14.22 1.58 -16.45
CA PRO A 69 14.61 2.22 -17.71
C PRO A 69 15.55 1.34 -18.55
N ASP A 70 16.48 0.63 -17.91
CA ASP A 70 17.39 -0.28 -18.60
C ASP A 70 16.67 -1.49 -19.20
N PHE A 71 15.71 -2.07 -18.44
CA PHE A 71 14.82 -3.10 -18.95
C PHE A 71 14.07 -2.62 -20.20
N LEU A 72 13.53 -1.40 -20.20
CA LEU A 72 12.79 -0.87 -21.35
C LEU A 72 13.68 -0.70 -22.58
N VAL A 73 14.92 -0.21 -22.41
CA VAL A 73 15.89 -0.10 -23.50
C VAL A 73 16.19 -1.46 -24.11
N SER A 74 16.46 -2.47 -23.27
CA SER A 74 16.76 -3.83 -23.71
C SER A 74 15.56 -4.51 -24.36
N HIS A 75 14.37 -4.35 -23.77
CA HIS A 75 13.13 -4.95 -24.26
C HIS A 75 12.74 -4.43 -25.65
N PHE A 76 12.82 -3.11 -25.85
CA PHE A 76 12.52 -2.47 -27.13
C PHE A 76 13.70 -2.46 -28.10
N LYS A 77 14.86 -3.03 -27.72
CA LYS A 77 16.09 -3.08 -28.52
C LYS A 77 16.48 -1.71 -29.06
N SER A 78 16.35 -0.68 -28.21
CA SER A 78 16.56 0.71 -28.63
C SER A 78 18.02 0.94 -28.99
N THR A 79 18.28 1.48 -30.18
CA THR A 79 19.62 1.89 -30.63
C THR A 79 19.96 3.33 -30.24
N THR A 80 18.97 4.09 -29.73
CA THR A 80 19.12 5.48 -29.31
C THR A 80 18.93 5.64 -27.81
N HIS A 81 19.38 6.76 -27.25
CA HIS A 81 19.18 7.05 -25.82
C HIS A 81 17.78 7.58 -25.48
N THR A 82 16.88 7.73 -26.46
CA THR A 82 15.57 8.37 -26.26
C THR A 82 14.70 7.62 -25.24
N ILE A 83 14.58 6.30 -25.34
CA ILE A 83 13.78 5.50 -24.40
C ILE A 83 14.34 5.62 -22.98
N ARG A 84 15.66 5.58 -22.84
CA ARG A 84 16.34 5.72 -21.55
C ARG A 84 16.02 7.07 -20.91
N ILE A 85 16.15 8.16 -21.67
CA ILE A 85 15.90 9.53 -21.19
C ILE A 85 14.44 9.69 -20.80
N VAL A 86 13.49 9.30 -21.66
CA VAL A 86 12.05 9.43 -21.37
C VAL A 86 11.67 8.61 -20.14
N ALA A 87 12.10 7.34 -20.07
CA ALA A 87 11.77 6.47 -18.95
C ALA A 87 12.41 6.94 -17.63
N ALA A 88 13.68 7.34 -17.65
CA ALA A 88 14.37 7.83 -16.46
C ALA A 88 13.76 9.15 -15.95
N THR A 89 13.42 10.08 -16.87
CA THR A 89 12.77 11.35 -16.52
C THR A 89 11.37 11.12 -15.94
N ALA A 90 10.56 10.29 -16.60
CA ALA A 90 9.22 9.95 -16.10
C ALA A 90 9.30 9.27 -14.73
N LEU A 91 10.18 8.26 -14.58
CA LEU A 91 10.40 7.59 -13.30
C LEU A 91 10.82 8.58 -12.20
N SER A 92 11.79 9.44 -12.49
CA SER A 92 12.29 10.43 -11.53
C SER A 92 11.18 11.39 -11.09
N LEU A 93 10.39 11.91 -12.03
CA LEU A 93 9.26 12.80 -11.75
C LEU A 93 8.23 12.14 -10.81
N PHE A 94 7.74 10.95 -11.17
CA PHE A 94 6.68 10.29 -10.40
C PHE A 94 7.18 9.78 -9.03
N VAL A 95 8.42 9.30 -8.94
CA VAL A 95 9.01 8.89 -7.65
C VAL A 95 9.17 10.08 -6.72
N VAL A 96 9.55 11.26 -7.22
CA VAL A 96 9.65 12.47 -6.38
C VAL A 96 8.28 12.86 -5.82
N ILE A 97 7.22 12.83 -6.64
CA ILE A 97 5.84 13.10 -6.18
C ILE A 97 5.44 12.07 -5.10
N TYR A 98 5.69 10.79 -5.36
CA TYR A 98 5.39 9.71 -4.41
C TYR A 98 6.13 9.90 -3.07
N VAL A 99 7.44 10.16 -3.10
CA VAL A 99 8.25 10.38 -1.89
C VAL A 99 7.78 11.63 -1.14
N SER A 100 7.42 12.70 -1.85
CA SER A 100 6.88 13.92 -1.22
C SER A 100 5.60 13.64 -0.42
N ALA A 101 4.70 12.80 -0.94
CA ALA A 101 3.49 12.41 -0.21
C ALA A 101 3.82 11.59 1.07
N GLN A 102 4.82 10.72 1.01
CA GLN A 102 5.25 9.94 2.19
C GLN A 102 5.91 10.83 3.26
N ILE A 103 6.64 11.87 2.84
CA ILE A 103 7.23 12.85 3.76
C ILE A 103 6.13 13.66 4.47
N ASP A 104 5.10 14.11 3.73
CA ASP A 104 3.94 14.80 4.31
C ASP A 104 3.21 13.93 5.35
N ILE A 105 2.99 12.65 5.00
CA ILE A 105 2.41 11.66 5.91
C ILE A 105 3.25 11.51 7.19
N THR A 106 4.58 11.47 7.05
CA THR A 106 5.50 11.38 8.20
C THR A 106 5.39 12.61 9.11
N GLY A 107 5.36 13.81 8.52
CA GLY A 107 5.18 15.07 9.26
C GLY A 107 3.88 15.08 10.07
N LYS A 108 2.75 14.79 9.41
CA LYS A 108 1.42 14.71 10.07
C LYS A 108 1.37 13.63 11.16
N THR A 109 2.02 12.49 10.93
CA THR A 109 2.09 11.41 11.93
C THR A 109 2.84 11.88 13.16
N PHE A 110 4.00 12.51 13.01
CA PHE A 110 4.79 12.96 14.16
C PHE A 110 4.12 14.12 14.89
N GLU A 111 3.46 15.02 14.16
CA GLU A 111 2.65 16.08 14.74
C GLU A 111 1.50 15.51 15.58
N SER A 112 0.74 14.56 15.03
CA SER A 112 -0.42 13.98 15.72
C SER A 112 -0.04 13.10 16.91
N PHE A 113 1.00 12.26 16.79
CA PHE A 113 1.35 11.28 17.82
C PHE A 113 2.36 11.77 18.86
N LEU A 114 3.29 12.64 18.46
CA LEU A 114 4.39 13.10 19.32
C LEU A 114 4.25 14.57 19.73
N GLY A 115 3.26 15.30 19.17
CA GLY A 115 3.08 16.73 19.42
C GLY A 115 4.24 17.58 18.90
N LEU A 116 5.02 17.05 17.95
CA LEU A 116 6.12 17.78 17.32
C LEU A 116 5.59 18.76 16.27
N ASP A 117 6.27 19.87 16.06
CA ASP A 117 5.98 20.73 14.91
C ASP A 117 6.13 19.94 13.59
N TYR A 118 5.21 20.15 12.65
CA TYR A 118 5.15 19.44 11.37
C TYR A 118 6.51 19.45 10.62
N TYR A 119 7.16 20.61 10.50
CA TYR A 119 8.44 20.72 9.80
C TYR A 119 9.58 20.02 10.55
N THR A 120 9.53 20.08 11.88
CA THR A 120 10.47 19.33 12.74
C THR A 120 10.28 17.83 12.57
N GLY A 121 9.03 17.35 12.53
CA GLY A 121 8.69 15.96 12.29
C GLY A 121 9.20 15.46 10.94
N ILE A 122 9.00 16.26 9.88
CA ILE A 122 9.58 16.01 8.55
C ILE A 122 11.10 15.90 8.61
N ALA A 123 11.78 16.86 9.25
CA ALA A 123 13.23 16.89 9.29
C ALA A 123 13.82 15.65 9.97
N ILE A 124 13.21 15.21 11.08
CA ILE A 124 13.62 14.00 11.80
C ILE A 124 13.35 12.76 10.96
N GLY A 125 12.12 12.59 10.47
CA GLY A 125 11.72 11.40 9.71
C GLY A 125 12.53 11.24 8.42
N PHE A 126 12.62 12.30 7.63
CA PHE A 126 13.43 12.31 6.40
C PHE A 126 14.92 12.12 6.68
N GLY A 127 15.45 12.75 7.74
CA GLY A 127 16.85 12.60 8.15
C GLY A 127 17.21 11.14 8.49
N ILE A 128 16.36 10.45 9.25
CA ILE A 128 16.53 9.02 9.56
C ILE A 128 16.56 8.18 8.28
N VAL A 129 15.62 8.44 7.36
CA VAL A 129 15.53 7.74 6.07
C VAL A 129 16.79 7.92 5.23
N VAL A 130 17.26 9.16 5.09
CA VAL A 130 18.50 9.48 4.40
C VAL A 130 19.68 8.73 5.02
N MET A 131 19.84 8.77 6.35
CA MET A 131 20.97 8.12 7.02
C MET A 131 21.09 6.63 6.70
N TYR A 132 19.99 5.86 6.79
CA TYR A 132 20.08 4.41 6.53
C TYR A 132 20.20 4.08 5.03
N ILE A 133 19.63 4.91 4.14
CA ILE A 133 19.77 4.73 2.68
C ILE A 133 21.24 4.89 2.26
N PHE A 134 21.88 5.98 2.69
CA PHE A 134 23.27 6.27 2.34
C PHE A 134 24.26 5.27 2.96
N SER A 135 23.95 4.73 4.15
CA SER A 135 24.86 3.83 4.86
C SER A 135 24.81 2.38 4.37
N GLY A 136 23.67 1.90 3.86
CA GLY A 136 23.42 0.46 3.71
C GLY A 136 23.19 -0.06 2.27
N GLY A 137 22.89 0.81 1.31
CA GLY A 137 22.59 0.40 -0.07
C GLY A 137 21.33 -0.48 -0.22
N PHE A 138 21.11 -1.03 -1.41
CA PHE A 138 19.84 -1.71 -1.77
C PHE A 138 19.47 -2.90 -0.86
N LEU A 139 20.46 -3.69 -0.42
CA LEU A 139 20.22 -4.84 0.43
C LEU A 139 19.79 -4.42 1.84
N ALA A 140 20.42 -3.39 2.42
CA ALA A 140 20.00 -2.86 3.72
C ALA A 140 18.58 -2.29 3.66
N VAL A 141 18.25 -1.57 2.57
CA VAL A 141 16.89 -1.05 2.34
C VAL A 141 15.87 -2.19 2.32
N ALA A 142 16.15 -3.29 1.62
CA ALA A 142 15.21 -4.42 1.60
C ALA A 142 15.03 -5.10 2.97
N TRP A 143 16.07 -5.10 3.81
CA TRP A 143 15.97 -5.59 5.18
C TRP A 143 15.22 -4.64 6.11
N SER A 144 15.43 -3.33 5.99
CA SER A 144 14.63 -2.35 6.73
C SER A 144 13.17 -2.44 6.34
N ASP A 145 12.87 -2.57 5.04
CA ASP A 145 11.51 -2.75 4.54
C ASP A 145 10.87 -4.03 5.08
N PHE A 146 11.64 -5.12 5.14
CA PHE A 146 11.15 -6.38 5.72
C PHE A 146 10.73 -6.19 7.19
N PHE A 147 11.57 -5.50 7.98
CA PHE A 147 11.27 -5.24 9.39
C PHE A 147 10.08 -4.28 9.55
N GLN A 148 10.05 -3.19 8.80
CA GLN A 148 8.95 -2.22 8.80
C GLN A 148 7.63 -2.85 8.37
N GLY A 149 7.63 -3.61 7.27
CA GLY A 149 6.46 -4.35 6.81
C GLY A 149 5.99 -5.39 7.82
N SER A 150 6.90 -6.05 8.53
CA SER A 150 6.53 -7.01 9.60
C SER A 150 5.87 -6.31 10.79
N LEU A 151 6.40 -5.15 11.21
CA LEU A 151 5.80 -4.34 12.28
C LEU A 151 4.43 -3.80 11.86
N MET A 152 4.31 -3.30 10.63
CA MET A 152 3.03 -2.83 10.08
C MET A 152 2.00 -3.95 10.04
N PHE A 153 2.39 -5.14 9.58
CA PHE A 153 1.52 -6.31 9.56
C PHE A 153 0.98 -6.62 10.96
N VAL A 154 1.86 -6.76 11.95
CA VAL A 154 1.45 -7.07 13.33
C VAL A 154 0.57 -5.95 13.90
N GLY A 155 0.95 -4.68 13.71
CA GLY A 155 0.19 -3.54 14.17
C GLY A 155 -1.22 -3.50 13.59
N LEU A 156 -1.35 -3.63 12.26
CA LEU A 156 -2.63 -3.61 11.58
C LEU A 156 -3.54 -4.77 12.01
N LEU A 157 -3.00 -5.98 12.18
CA LEU A 157 -3.83 -7.13 12.58
C LEU A 157 -4.28 -7.03 14.05
N LEU A 158 -3.43 -6.50 14.94
CA LEU A 158 -3.74 -6.39 16.36
C LEU A 158 -4.70 -5.24 16.67
N LEU A 159 -4.58 -4.10 16.00
CA LEU A 159 -5.33 -2.91 16.33
C LEU A 159 -6.86 -3.08 16.29
N PRO A 160 -7.49 -3.70 15.26
CA PRO A 160 -8.94 -3.89 15.26
C PRO A 160 -9.39 -4.87 16.33
N ILE A 161 -8.55 -5.85 16.70
CA ILE A 161 -8.83 -6.78 17.81
C ILE A 161 -8.85 -6.01 19.13
N VAL A 162 -7.82 -5.20 19.40
CA VAL A 162 -7.72 -4.38 20.61
C VAL A 162 -8.87 -3.36 20.66
N ALA A 163 -9.17 -2.68 19.56
CA ALA A 163 -10.27 -1.75 19.45
C ALA A 163 -11.60 -2.43 19.77
N TYR A 164 -11.87 -3.61 19.20
CA TYR A 164 -13.07 -4.39 19.49
C TYR A 164 -13.21 -4.74 20.99
N PHE A 165 -12.14 -5.22 21.62
CA PHE A 165 -12.17 -5.57 23.05
C PHE A 165 -12.16 -4.37 24.01
N SER A 166 -11.86 -3.16 23.50
CA SER A 166 -11.98 -1.92 24.29
C SER A 166 -13.43 -1.43 24.41
N LEU A 167 -14.31 -1.91 23.53
CA LEU A 167 -15.74 -1.64 23.61
C LEU A 167 -16.38 -2.47 24.74
N SER A 168 -17.41 -1.92 25.37
CA SER A 168 -18.15 -2.67 26.39
C SER A 168 -18.95 -3.82 25.78
N GLY A 169 -19.04 -4.95 26.48
CA GLY A 169 -19.55 -6.22 25.94
C GLY A 169 -21.02 -6.23 25.50
N ASP A 170 -21.79 -5.22 25.89
CA ASP A 170 -23.22 -5.10 25.56
C ASP A 170 -23.48 -4.22 24.32
N VAL A 171 -22.42 -3.75 23.65
CA VAL A 171 -22.51 -2.78 22.56
C VAL A 171 -22.58 -3.47 21.19
N SER A 172 -23.63 -3.16 20.43
CA SER A 172 -23.76 -3.56 19.03
C SER A 172 -23.07 -2.54 18.12
N ILE A 173 -21.90 -2.90 17.57
CA ILE A 173 -21.15 -2.07 16.61
C ILE A 173 -22.00 -1.74 15.38
N ILE A 174 -22.83 -2.69 14.92
CA ILE A 174 -23.70 -2.51 13.76
C ILE A 174 -24.76 -1.44 14.05
N GLU A 175 -25.41 -1.50 15.21
CA GLU A 175 -26.41 -0.50 15.59
C GLU A 175 -25.76 0.88 15.82
N GLY A 176 -24.59 0.88 16.45
CA GLY A 176 -23.77 2.08 16.64
C GLY A 176 -23.41 2.77 15.33
N LEU A 177 -22.82 2.03 14.39
CA LEU A 177 -22.49 2.55 13.05
C LEU A 177 -23.74 3.03 12.31
N ARG A 178 -24.84 2.28 12.38
CA ARG A 178 -26.12 2.68 11.76
C ARG A 178 -26.68 3.97 12.36
N SER A 179 -26.44 4.23 13.65
CA SER A 179 -26.86 5.45 14.31
C SER A 179 -26.02 6.67 13.90
N ILE A 180 -24.74 6.46 13.57
CA ILE A 180 -23.83 7.50 13.03
C ILE A 180 -24.23 7.82 11.59
N ASP A 181 -24.20 6.82 10.72
CA ASP A 181 -24.63 6.92 9.32
C ASP A 181 -24.98 5.51 8.80
N PRO A 182 -26.26 5.25 8.42
CA PRO A 182 -26.69 3.97 7.86
C PRO A 182 -25.87 3.51 6.64
N TRP A 183 -25.28 4.44 5.89
CA TRP A 183 -24.51 4.14 4.68
C TRP A 183 -23.13 3.52 4.97
N LEU A 184 -22.62 3.64 6.20
CA LEU A 184 -21.37 2.98 6.60
C LEU A 184 -21.46 1.45 6.52
N LEU A 185 -22.66 0.89 6.51
CA LEU A 185 -22.90 -0.55 6.40
C LEU A 185 -23.31 -0.98 4.98
N ASP A 186 -23.52 -0.03 4.07
CA ASP A 186 -23.91 -0.33 2.69
C ASP A 186 -22.67 -0.60 1.84
N ILE A 187 -22.64 -1.76 1.18
CA ILE A 187 -21.50 -2.18 0.35
C ILE A 187 -21.36 -1.33 -0.93
N TRP A 188 -22.41 -0.65 -1.37
CA TRP A 188 -22.40 0.27 -2.51
C TRP A 188 -22.18 1.72 -2.10
N GLY A 189 -22.32 2.03 -0.82
CA GLY A 189 -22.22 3.39 -0.27
C GLY A 189 -23.55 4.15 -0.27
N PRO A 190 -23.51 5.49 -0.10
CA PRO A 190 -24.71 6.29 0.08
C PRO A 190 -25.72 6.16 -1.07
N GLY A 191 -26.97 5.81 -0.74
CA GLY A 191 -28.04 5.59 -1.73
C GLY A 191 -28.10 4.17 -2.31
N GLY A 192 -27.25 3.24 -1.88
CA GLY A 192 -27.28 1.84 -2.29
C GLY A 192 -26.84 1.60 -3.73
N LEU A 193 -27.30 0.51 -4.36
CA LEU A 193 -26.90 0.19 -5.74
C LEU A 193 -27.53 1.17 -6.74
N THR A 194 -26.73 2.13 -7.17
CA THR A 194 -27.04 3.06 -8.27
C THR A 194 -25.99 2.95 -9.36
N LEU A 195 -26.27 3.45 -10.58
CA LEU A 195 -25.26 3.48 -11.65
C LEU A 195 -24.01 4.28 -11.22
N MET A 196 -24.20 5.38 -10.49
CA MET A 196 -23.10 6.20 -9.98
C MET A 196 -22.24 5.40 -8.99
N ASN A 197 -22.87 4.73 -8.02
CA ASN A 197 -22.16 3.94 -7.02
C ASN A 197 -21.48 2.71 -7.62
N PHE A 198 -22.11 2.09 -8.63
CA PHE A 198 -21.47 1.03 -9.40
C PHE A 198 -20.17 1.51 -10.07
N VAL A 199 -20.19 2.68 -10.71
CA VAL A 199 -18.98 3.28 -11.31
C VAL A 199 -17.95 3.66 -10.23
N ALA A 200 -18.40 4.19 -9.09
CA ALA A 200 -17.51 4.49 -7.96
C ALA A 200 -16.80 3.24 -7.44
N VAL A 201 -17.53 2.13 -7.27
CA VAL A 201 -16.98 0.83 -6.87
C VAL A 201 -15.98 0.31 -7.90
N LEU A 202 -16.24 0.45 -9.20
CA LEU A 202 -15.25 0.13 -10.23
C LEU A 202 -13.99 1.00 -10.10
N GLY A 203 -14.14 2.26 -9.69
CA GLY A 203 -13.01 3.14 -9.35
C GLY A 203 -12.18 2.60 -8.18
N LEU A 204 -12.83 2.18 -7.09
CA LEU A 204 -12.16 1.58 -5.92
C LEU A 204 -11.44 0.28 -6.29
N LEU A 205 -12.09 -0.59 -7.05
CA LEU A 205 -11.50 -1.83 -7.58
C LEU A 205 -10.27 -1.56 -8.46
N SER A 206 -10.28 -0.44 -9.20
CA SER A 206 -9.21 -0.07 -10.12
C SER A 206 -7.94 0.38 -9.40
N ILE A 207 -7.99 0.72 -8.09
CA ILE A 207 -6.80 1.07 -7.30
C ILE A 207 -5.75 -0.04 -7.37
N GLY A 208 -6.18 -1.31 -7.30
CA GLY A 208 -5.29 -2.45 -7.39
C GLY A 208 -4.51 -2.57 -8.71
N ILE A 209 -5.01 -1.97 -9.80
CA ILE A 209 -4.29 -1.93 -11.09
C ILE A 209 -2.97 -1.15 -10.96
N GLY A 210 -2.88 -0.20 -10.03
CA GLY A 210 -1.66 0.57 -9.76
C GLY A 210 -0.43 -0.31 -9.46
N PHE A 211 -0.62 -1.46 -8.80
CA PHE A 211 0.47 -2.40 -8.48
C PHE A 211 1.08 -3.06 -9.72
N MET A 212 0.33 -3.15 -10.82
CA MET A 212 0.81 -3.76 -12.06
C MET A 212 1.80 -2.86 -12.81
N GLY A 213 1.80 -1.55 -12.58
CA GLY A 213 2.69 -0.59 -13.26
C GLY A 213 3.78 0.01 -12.38
N SER A 214 3.78 -0.29 -11.08
CA SER A 214 4.58 0.36 -10.06
C SER A 214 6.08 0.02 -10.17
N PRO A 215 6.97 0.97 -10.56
CA PRO A 215 8.40 0.70 -10.69
C PRO A 215 9.04 0.22 -9.38
N GLN A 216 8.60 0.76 -8.25
CA GLN A 216 9.09 0.40 -6.92
C GLN A 216 8.81 -1.07 -6.54
N VAL A 217 7.69 -1.64 -7.00
CA VAL A 217 7.41 -3.08 -6.84
C VAL A 217 8.26 -3.90 -7.80
N TYR A 218 8.38 -3.47 -9.05
CA TYR A 218 9.07 -4.24 -10.10
C TYR A 218 10.56 -4.38 -9.86
N VAL A 219 11.21 -3.36 -9.27
CA VAL A 219 12.62 -3.48 -8.86
C VAL A 219 12.83 -4.62 -7.85
N ARG A 220 11.82 -4.93 -7.02
CA ARG A 220 11.88 -6.10 -6.12
C ARG A 220 11.79 -7.41 -6.89
N PHE A 221 10.99 -7.47 -7.96
CA PHE A 221 10.96 -8.64 -8.85
C PHE A 221 12.30 -8.91 -9.50
N ILE A 222 13.02 -7.87 -9.98
CA ILE A 222 14.39 -8.01 -10.51
C ILE A 222 15.31 -8.65 -9.47
N ALA A 223 15.19 -8.23 -8.20
CA ALA A 223 16.06 -8.68 -7.13
C ALA A 223 15.75 -10.10 -6.58
N ILE A 224 14.62 -10.70 -6.93
CA ILE A 224 14.30 -12.09 -6.55
C ILE A 224 15.35 -13.04 -7.15
N LYS A 225 15.74 -14.11 -6.45
CA LYS A 225 16.82 -14.98 -6.95
C LYS A 225 16.45 -15.82 -8.18
N ASN A 226 15.19 -16.27 -8.28
CA ASN A 226 14.72 -17.10 -9.39
C ASN A 226 13.18 -17.16 -9.44
N GLU A 227 12.62 -17.67 -10.53
CA GLU A 227 11.18 -17.80 -10.75
C GLU A 227 10.47 -18.69 -9.71
N ALA A 228 11.15 -19.70 -9.16
CA ALA A 228 10.57 -20.59 -8.15
C ALA A 228 10.23 -19.84 -6.85
N GLU A 229 10.97 -18.77 -6.54
CA GLU A 229 10.71 -17.93 -5.37
C GLU A 229 9.62 -16.90 -5.63
N ILE A 230 9.40 -16.52 -6.88
CA ILE A 230 8.26 -15.66 -7.25
C ILE A 230 6.96 -16.38 -6.88
N GLU A 231 6.88 -17.68 -7.14
CA GLU A 231 5.70 -18.48 -6.80
C GLU A 231 5.40 -18.55 -5.30
N LYS A 232 6.44 -18.67 -4.48
CA LYS A 232 6.29 -18.62 -3.02
C LYS A 232 5.93 -17.22 -2.55
N GLY A 233 6.61 -16.21 -3.11
CA GLY A 233 6.42 -14.80 -2.76
C GLY A 233 5.02 -14.29 -3.11
N LYS A 234 4.41 -14.80 -4.18
CA LYS A 234 3.03 -14.49 -4.58
C LYS A 234 2.05 -14.74 -3.44
N TRP A 235 2.10 -15.91 -2.82
CA TRP A 235 1.19 -16.26 -1.73
C TRP A 235 1.43 -15.39 -0.50
N VAL A 236 2.70 -15.12 -0.17
CA VAL A 236 3.04 -14.20 0.93
C VAL A 236 2.47 -12.81 0.67
N ALA A 237 2.66 -12.27 -0.55
CA ALA A 237 2.15 -10.96 -0.92
C ALA A 237 0.62 -10.92 -0.84
N LEU A 238 -0.08 -11.94 -1.34
CA LEU A 238 -1.54 -12.00 -1.31
C LEU A 238 -2.13 -12.07 0.09
N PHE A 239 -1.58 -12.94 0.94
CA PHE A 239 -2.04 -13.04 2.33
C PHE A 239 -1.73 -11.76 3.10
N TYR A 240 -0.58 -11.14 2.84
CA TYR A 240 -0.25 -9.84 3.42
C TYR A 240 -1.31 -8.81 3.02
N THR A 241 -1.50 -8.56 1.72
CA THR A 241 -2.52 -7.64 1.17
C THR A 241 -3.89 -7.87 1.80
N LEU A 242 -4.42 -9.10 1.68
CA LEU A 242 -5.74 -9.41 2.16
C LEU A 242 -5.89 -9.09 3.65
N LEU A 243 -4.93 -9.49 4.47
CA LEU A 243 -5.04 -9.31 5.92
C LEU A 243 -4.82 -7.86 6.33
N THR A 244 -3.83 -7.18 5.77
CA THR A 244 -3.50 -5.80 6.16
C THR A 244 -4.54 -4.81 5.70
N ASP A 245 -5.04 -4.95 4.47
CA ASP A 245 -5.94 -3.98 3.87
C ASP A 245 -7.35 -4.16 4.47
N THR A 246 -7.79 -5.41 4.70
CA THR A 246 -9.00 -5.68 5.48
C THR A 246 -8.89 -5.10 6.88
N SER A 247 -7.74 -5.25 7.53
CA SER A 247 -7.53 -4.72 8.89
C SER A 247 -7.52 -3.19 8.90
N ALA A 248 -6.90 -2.53 7.91
CA ALA A 248 -6.92 -1.08 7.77
C ALA A 248 -8.35 -0.54 7.61
N VAL A 249 -9.17 -1.16 6.75
CA VAL A 249 -10.58 -0.80 6.62
C VAL A 249 -11.33 -1.00 7.94
N ALA A 250 -11.10 -2.13 8.62
CA ALA A 250 -11.73 -2.41 9.92
C ALA A 250 -11.32 -1.40 11.00
N ILE A 251 -10.06 -0.99 11.04
CA ILE A 251 -9.56 0.07 11.93
C ILE A 251 -10.28 1.38 11.65
N GLY A 252 -10.45 1.75 10.38
CA GLY A 252 -11.19 2.94 9.98
C GLY A 252 -12.64 2.92 10.47
N ILE A 253 -13.33 1.80 10.25
CA ILE A 253 -14.72 1.60 10.67
C ILE A 253 -14.84 1.68 12.21
N LEU A 254 -13.98 0.98 12.95
CA LEU A 254 -13.99 0.98 14.41
C LEU A 254 -13.60 2.35 14.98
N GLY A 255 -12.63 3.03 14.36
CA GLY A 255 -12.24 4.40 14.70
C GLY A 255 -13.40 5.37 14.51
N ARG A 256 -14.10 5.29 13.39
CA ARG A 256 -15.33 6.08 13.14
C ARG A 256 -16.37 5.82 14.24
N TYR A 257 -16.59 4.56 14.60
CA TYR A 257 -17.52 4.21 15.67
C TYR A 257 -17.11 4.76 17.05
N MET A 258 -15.82 4.70 17.39
CA MET A 258 -15.32 5.06 18.72
C MET A 258 -15.12 6.57 18.92
N LEU A 259 -14.87 7.31 17.85
CA LEU A 259 -14.37 8.69 17.92
C LEU A 259 -15.37 9.74 17.41
N THR A 260 -16.50 9.34 16.83
CA THR A 260 -17.42 10.28 16.16
C THR A 260 -18.88 9.97 16.45
N GLU A 261 -19.72 11.01 16.35
CA GLU A 261 -21.17 10.94 16.51
C GLU A 261 -21.90 11.31 15.20
N ALA A 262 -23.23 11.17 15.19
CA ALA A 262 -24.05 11.51 14.04
C ALA A 262 -23.92 13.01 13.69
N GLY A 263 -23.55 13.31 12.46
CA GLY A 263 -23.34 14.68 11.97
C GLY A 263 -21.90 15.18 12.02
N ASP A 264 -20.99 14.43 12.65
CA ASP A 264 -19.56 14.73 12.60
C ASP A 264 -18.99 14.44 11.21
N ILE A 265 -18.10 15.33 10.75
CA ILE A 265 -17.31 15.09 9.54
C ILE A 265 -16.33 13.95 9.85
N PRO A 266 -16.20 12.94 8.97
CA PRO A 266 -15.24 11.85 9.15
C PRO A 266 -13.78 12.27 9.06
#